data_AF-A0A7V4G1V3-F1
#
_entry.id   AF-A0A7V4G1V3-F1
#
_cell.length_a   1.000
_cell.length_b   1.000
_cell.length_c   1.000
_cell.angle_alpha   90.00
_cell.angle_beta   90.00
_cell.angle_gamma   90.00
#
_symmetry.space_group_name_H-M   'P 1'
#
loop_
_entity.id
_entity.type
_entity.pdbx_description
1 polymer ?
#
loop_
_entity_poly.entity_id
_entity_poly.type
_entity_poly.pdbx_seq_one_letter_code
_entity_poly.pdbx_strand_id
1 'polypeptide(L)' 'SSDRVVVISTAHGLKFTSFKVGYHEGKLDEVESELANPPVYLPADVTVVKEAIARKLQI' A
#
# COMPACT_ATOMS: atom_id res chain seq x y z
N SER A 1 18.14 20.38 -14.87
CA SER A 1 19.07 19.27 -15.14
C SER A 1 18.72 18.68 -16.50
N SER A 2 19.72 18.33 -17.31
CA SER A 2 19.60 17.73 -18.65
C SER A 2 20.13 16.28 -18.66
N ASP A 3 20.17 15.64 -17.50
CA ASP A 3 20.80 14.33 -17.32
C ASP A 3 19.87 13.21 -17.78
N ARG A 4 20.44 12.17 -18.42
CA ARG A 4 19.73 10.93 -18.73
C ARG A 4 20.06 9.89 -17.68
N VAL A 5 19.09 9.54 -16.85
CA VAL A 5 19.23 8.56 -15.77
C VAL A 5 18.58 7.24 -16.18
N VAL A 6 19.28 6.13 -15.94
CA VAL A 6 18.78 4.78 -16.17
C VAL A 6 18.84 4.01 -14.85
N VAL A 7 17.73 3.35 -14.48
CA VAL A 7 17.64 2.48 -13.31
C VAL A 7 17.54 1.03 -13.78
N ILE A 8 18.42 0.17 -13.27
CA ILE A 8 18.43 -1.25 -13.62
C ILE A 8 17.77 -2.04 -12.48
N SER A 9 16.60 -2.61 -12.73
CA SER A 9 15.94 -3.54 -11.81
C SER A 9 16.53 -4.94 -11.99
N THR A 10 17.37 -5.36 -11.05
CA THR A 10 18.09 -6.65 -11.12
C THR A 10 17.25 -7.87 -10.73
N ALA A 11 16.08 -7.64 -10.12
CA ALA A 11 15.17 -8.68 -9.68
C ALA A 11 13.70 -8.29 -9.90
N HIS A 12 12.84 -9.30 -10.07
CA HIS A 12 11.40 -9.09 -10.19
C HIS A 12 10.77 -8.88 -8.81
N GLY A 13 9.86 -7.91 -8.69
CA GLY A 13 9.23 -7.54 -7.41
C GLY A 13 8.47 -8.68 -6.71
N LEU A 14 7.96 -9.67 -7.46
CA LEU A 14 7.29 -10.85 -6.90
C LEU A 14 8.19 -11.72 -5.99
N LYS A 15 9.51 -11.56 -6.07
CA LYS A 15 10.44 -12.22 -5.13
C LYS A 15 10.37 -11.64 -3.70
N PHE A 16 9.71 -10.49 -3.52
CA PHE A 16 9.71 -9.72 -2.28
C PHE A 16 8.28 -9.46 -1.75
N THR A 17 7.32 -10.34 -2.05
CA THR A 17 5.93 -10.17 -1.62
C THR A 17 5.79 -10.13 -0.10
N SER A 18 6.49 -11.00 0.63
CA SER A 18 6.47 -11.01 2.11
C SER A 18 6.94 -9.69 2.71
N PHE A 19 7.95 -9.05 2.11
CA PHE A 19 8.39 -7.71 2.52
C PHE A 19 7.28 -6.67 2.29
N LYS A 20 6.63 -6.69 1.12
CA LYS A 20 5.52 -5.76 0.82
C LYS A 20 4.33 -5.97 1.75
N VAL A 21 3.99 -7.21 2.07
CA VAL A 21 2.95 -7.54 3.07
C VAL A 21 3.34 -6.97 4.42
N GLY A 22 4.55 -7.28 4.92
CA GLY A 22 5.03 -6.75 6.19
C GLY A 22 5.03 -5.23 6.27
N TYR A 23 5.42 -4.54 5.19
CA TYR A 23 5.37 -3.09 5.10
C TYR A 23 3.93 -2.55 5.21
N HIS A 24 3.00 -3.07 4.41
CA HIS A 24 1.61 -2.59 4.45
C HIS A 24 0.85 -3.00 5.74
N GLU A 25 1.36 -3.99 6.47
CA GLU A 25 0.87 -4.38 7.80
C GLU A 25 1.59 -3.67 8.97
N GLY A 26 2.66 -2.89 8.71
CA GLY A 26 3.44 -2.23 9.75
C GLY A 26 4.19 -3.18 10.69
N LYS A 27 4.61 -4.36 10.20
CA LYS A 27 5.24 -5.44 10.99
C LYS A 27 6.74 -5.58 10.78
N LEU A 28 7.36 -4.67 10.04
CA LEU A 28 8.80 -4.70 9.79
C LEU A 28 9.53 -3.97 10.91
N ASP A 29 10.43 -4.67 11.60
CA ASP A 29 11.30 -4.07 12.61
C ASP A 29 12.13 -2.94 11.98
N GLU A 30 12.28 -1.84 12.73
CA GLU A 30 13.06 -0.65 12.34
C GLU A 30 12.56 0.08 11.07
N VAL A 31 11.37 -0.25 10.55
CA VAL A 31 10.79 0.39 9.36
C VAL A 31 9.52 1.15 9.71
N GLU A 32 9.54 2.46 9.50
CA GLU A 32 8.34 3.29 9.54
C GLU A 32 7.57 3.18 8.21
N SER A 33 6.36 2.63 8.26
CA SER A 33 5.55 2.38 7.06
C SER A 33 4.62 3.57 6.75
N GLU A 34 5.22 4.72 6.46
CA GLU A 34 4.51 6.00 6.20
C GLU A 34 3.45 5.91 5.09
N LEU A 35 3.69 5.04 4.10
CA LEU A 35 2.81 4.81 2.95
C LEU A 35 2.14 3.42 3.01
N ALA A 36 1.92 2.89 4.22
CA ALA A 36 1.16 1.66 4.41
C ALA A 36 -0.25 1.80 3.81
N ASN A 37 -0.76 0.69 3.24
CA ASN A 37 -2.12 0.62 2.71
C ASN A 37 -2.82 -0.56 3.39
N PRO A 38 -3.15 -0.42 4.68
CA PRO A 38 -3.78 -1.48 5.43
C PRO A 38 -5.21 -1.71 4.95
N PRO A 39 -5.76 -2.92 5.13
CA PRO A 39 -7.17 -3.19 4.91
C PRO A 39 -8.05 -2.29 5.80
N VAL A 40 -9.17 -1.82 5.24
CA VAL A 40 -10.22 -1.16 6.01
C VAL A 40 -11.28 -2.20 6.35
N TYR A 41 -11.33 -2.63 7.61
CA TYR A 41 -12.31 -3.60 8.09
C TYR A 41 -13.65 -2.91 8.38
N LEU A 42 -14.74 -3.45 7.83
CA LEU A 42 -16.08 -2.89 7.94
C LEU A 42 -17.11 -3.98 8.29
N PRO A 43 -18.21 -3.64 8.99
CA PRO A 43 -19.34 -4.55 9.17
C PRO A 43 -19.99 -4.87 7.82
N ALA A 44 -20.73 -5.99 7.77
CA ALA A 44 -21.50 -6.42 6.60
C ALA A 44 -22.78 -5.58 6.41
N ASP A 45 -22.61 -4.28 6.20
CA ASP A 45 -23.66 -3.27 6.05
C ASP A 45 -23.42 -2.46 4.76
N VAL A 46 -24.43 -2.44 3.89
CA VAL A 46 -24.35 -1.81 2.57
C VAL A 46 -24.17 -0.28 2.65
N THR A 47 -24.76 0.36 3.65
CA THR A 47 -24.66 1.80 3.86
C THR A 47 -23.24 2.15 4.29
N VAL A 48 -22.70 1.41 5.26
CA VAL A 48 -21.32 1.62 5.76
C VAL A 48 -20.28 1.41 4.66
N VAL A 49 -20.45 0.40 3.81
CA VAL A 49 -19.54 0.14 2.67
C VAL A 49 -19.60 1.29 1.66
N LYS A 50 -20.79 1.77 1.30
CA LYS A 50 -20.95 2.90 0.36
C LYS A 50 -20.28 4.17 0.89
N GLU A 51 -20.47 4.49 2.16
CA GLU A 51 -19.84 5.65 2.80
C GLU A 51 -18.31 5.54 2.81
N ALA A 52 -17.76 4.35 3.08
CA ALA A 52 -16.32 4.14 3.07
C ALA A 52 -15.72 4.35 1.67
N ILE A 53 -16.41 3.86 0.62
CA ILE A 53 -16.01 4.08 -0.77
C ILE A 53 -16.09 5.57 -1.12
N ALA A 54 -17.19 6.24 -0.79
CA ALA A 54 -17.39 7.66 -1.04
C ALA A 54 -16.28 8.52 -0.40
N ARG A 55 -15.98 8.29 0.89
CA ARG A 55 -14.85 8.96 1.57
C ARG A 55 -13.51 8.75 0.87
N LYS A 56 -13.23 7.54 0.38
CA LYS A 56 -11.95 7.22 -0.29
C LYS A 56 -11.84 7.87 -1.67
N LEU A 57 -12.96 7.98 -2.39
CA LEU A 57 -13.03 8.61 -3.71
C LEU A 57 -13.27 10.13 -3.65
N GLN A 58 -13.52 10.68 -2.45
CA GLN A 58 -13.85 12.09 -2.23
C GLN A 58 -15.09 12.53 -3.02
N ILE A 59 -16.12 11.66 -3.07
CA ILE A 59 -17.41 11.90 -3.73
C ILE A 59 -18.57 11.93 -2.73
#